data_AF-A0A3M1M4Y5-F1
#
_entry.id   AF-A0A3M1M4Y5-F1
#
_cell.length_a   1.000
_cell.length_b   1.000
_cell.length_c   1.000
_cell.angle_alpha   90.00
_cell.angle_beta   90.00
_cell.angle_gamma   90.00
#
_symmetry.space_group_name_H-M   'P 1'
#
loop_
_entity.id
_entity.type
_entity.pdbx_description
1 polymer ?
#
loop_
_entity_poly.entity_id
_entity_poly.type
_entity_poly.pdbx_seq_one_letter_code
_entity_poly.pdbx_strand_id
1 'polypeptide(L)'
;EDDPRSFAEREVADRLAKLACLRLWMAYRGVEEVDSIPDEEVEARAEALSKETGWPLPTVGKMILYDGKTGEPYDQPVTVGVIQMMKLAHLVEDKVHARSTGPYSLVTQQPLGGKAQFGGQRFGEMEVWALEAYGAAYTLQEMLTVKSDDVQGRVKTYEAIVKGEPIGEPGIPASFRVLVRELQSLGLEVEVITDSGEILRFGKEAERTRPPKLGLGLLSFSGE
;
A
#
# COMPACT_ATOMS: atom_id res chain seq x y z
N GLU A 1 12.48 -37.88 4.97
CA GLU A 1 13.83 -37.57 4.46
C GLU A 1 14.85 -38.62 4.91
N ASP A 2 14.70 -39.23 6.09
CA ASP A 2 15.55 -40.32 6.58
C ASP A 2 15.00 -41.73 6.27
N ASP A 3 14.94 -42.11 4.99
CA ASP A 3 14.62 -43.50 4.62
C ASP A 3 15.92 -44.31 4.41
N PRO A 4 16.20 -45.36 5.21
CA PRO A 4 17.44 -46.13 5.11
C PRO A 4 17.49 -47.10 3.91
N ARG A 5 16.38 -47.28 3.17
CA ARG A 5 16.28 -48.22 2.04
C ARG A 5 17.03 -47.73 0.80
N SER A 6 17.58 -48.67 0.03
CA SER A 6 18.18 -48.40 -1.28
C SER A 6 17.13 -47.97 -2.31
N PHE A 7 17.55 -47.34 -3.41
CA PHE A 7 16.63 -46.85 -4.45
C PHE A 7 15.74 -47.98 -5.03
N ALA A 8 16.31 -49.15 -5.30
CA ALA A 8 15.56 -50.29 -5.84
C ALA A 8 14.52 -50.84 -4.83
N GLU A 9 14.84 -50.86 -3.54
CA GLU A 9 13.91 -51.27 -2.49
C GLU A 9 12.78 -50.25 -2.30
N ARG A 10 13.07 -48.96 -2.47
CA ARG A 10 12.04 -47.89 -2.44
C ARG A 10 11.07 -48.03 -3.60
N GLU A 11 11.57 -48.29 -4.81
CA GLU A 11 10.72 -48.48 -6.00
C GLU A 11 9.75 -49.66 -5.83
N VAL A 12 10.23 -50.79 -5.29
CA VAL A 12 9.37 -51.94 -4.97
C VAL A 12 8.34 -51.59 -3.90
N ALA A 13 8.75 -50.87 -2.85
CA ALA A 13 7.86 -50.46 -1.77
C ALA A 13 6.78 -49.46 -2.25
N ASP A 14 7.15 -48.50 -3.10
CA ASP A 14 6.22 -47.51 -3.68
C ASP A 14 5.19 -48.20 -4.59
N ARG A 15 5.62 -49.18 -5.38
CA ARG A 15 4.71 -50.01 -6.19
C ARG A 15 3.72 -50.77 -5.31
N LEU A 16 4.18 -51.42 -4.24
CA LEU A 16 3.31 -52.14 -3.31
C LEU A 16 2.34 -51.19 -2.59
N ALA A 17 2.80 -49.99 -2.20
CA ALA A 17 1.96 -48.97 -1.58
C ALA A 17 0.87 -48.49 -2.54
N LYS A 18 1.22 -48.25 -3.82
CA LYS A 18 0.24 -47.88 -4.86
C LYS A 18 -0.83 -48.96 -5.03
N LEU A 19 -0.44 -50.22 -5.13
CA LEU A 19 -1.37 -51.36 -5.25
C LEU A 19 -2.29 -51.47 -4.03
N ALA A 20 -1.74 -51.39 -2.81
CA ALA A 20 -2.53 -51.43 -1.58
C ALA A 20 -3.54 -50.28 -1.51
N CYS A 21 -3.13 -49.05 -1.86
CA CYS A 21 -4.02 -47.89 -1.91
C CYS A 21 -5.17 -48.07 -2.91
N LEU A 22 -4.89 -48.61 -4.11
CA LEU A 22 -5.92 -48.86 -5.12
C LEU A 22 -6.89 -49.96 -4.68
N ARG A 23 -6.38 -51.04 -4.07
CA ARG A 23 -7.22 -52.11 -3.52
C ARG A 23 -8.15 -51.60 -2.41
N LEU A 24 -7.61 -50.88 -1.43
CA LEU A 24 -8.41 -50.29 -0.35
C LEU A 24 -9.47 -49.31 -0.87
N TRP A 25 -9.13 -48.52 -1.89
CA TRP A 25 -10.08 -47.61 -2.53
C TRP A 25 -11.20 -48.36 -3.28
N MET A 26 -10.87 -49.41 -4.04
CA MET A 26 -11.89 -50.24 -4.71
C MET A 26 -12.80 -50.96 -3.71
N ALA A 27 -12.25 -51.48 -2.60
CA ALA A 27 -13.02 -52.09 -1.53
C ALA A 27 -13.96 -51.09 -0.85
N TYR A 28 -13.48 -49.87 -0.57
CA TYR A 28 -14.31 -48.78 -0.04
C TYR A 28 -15.47 -48.40 -0.98
N ARG A 29 -15.29 -48.58 -2.29
CA ARG A 29 -16.33 -48.33 -3.30
C ARG A 29 -17.26 -49.52 -3.54
N GLY A 30 -17.10 -50.62 -2.80
CA GLY A 30 -18.00 -51.77 -2.85
C GLY A 30 -17.65 -52.80 -3.92
N VAL A 31 -16.43 -52.80 -4.45
CA VAL A 31 -15.96 -53.92 -5.29
C VAL A 31 -15.68 -55.12 -4.38
N GLU A 32 -16.32 -56.25 -4.63
CA GLU A 32 -16.06 -57.52 -3.93
C GLU A 32 -14.84 -58.23 -4.54
N GLU A 33 -14.16 -59.07 -3.75
CA GLU A 33 -13.01 -59.88 -4.18
C GLU A 33 -11.78 -59.10 -4.68
N VAL A 34 -11.51 -57.93 -4.09
CA VAL A 34 -10.40 -57.05 -4.49
C VAL A 34 -9.01 -57.70 -4.34
N ASP A 35 -8.86 -58.61 -3.37
CA ASP A 35 -7.61 -59.33 -3.13
C ASP A 35 -7.32 -60.43 -4.15
N SER A 36 -8.33 -60.86 -4.92
CA SER A 36 -8.20 -61.89 -5.96
C SER A 36 -7.78 -61.33 -7.32
N ILE A 37 -7.72 -60.00 -7.46
CA ILE A 37 -7.31 -59.33 -8.71
C ILE A 37 -5.78 -59.40 -8.83
N PRO A 38 -5.24 -59.90 -9.97
CA PRO A 38 -3.80 -59.89 -10.24
C PRO A 38 -3.22 -58.47 -10.14
N ASP A 39 -2.02 -58.33 -9.57
CA ASP A 39 -1.36 -57.03 -9.36
C ASP A 39 -1.27 -56.18 -10.65
N GLU A 40 -1.10 -56.82 -11.80
CA GLU A 40 -1.01 -56.17 -13.12
C GLU A 40 -2.34 -55.54 -13.58
N GLU A 41 -3.47 -56.08 -13.11
CA GLU A 41 -4.83 -55.66 -13.53
C GLU A 41 -5.47 -54.64 -12.57
N VAL A 42 -4.91 -54.47 -11.36
CA VAL A 42 -5.42 -53.56 -10.32
C VAL A 42 -5.54 -52.13 -10.84
N GLU A 43 -4.55 -51.64 -11.57
CA GLU A 43 -4.53 -50.25 -12.08
C GLU A 43 -5.60 -50.05 -13.16
N ALA A 44 -5.68 -50.95 -14.14
CA ALA A 44 -6.65 -50.88 -15.22
C ALA A 44 -8.10 -50.94 -14.69
N ARG A 45 -8.34 -51.79 -13.68
CA ARG A 45 -9.66 -51.92 -13.06
C ARG A 45 -10.03 -50.70 -12.21
N ALA A 46 -9.07 -50.11 -11.50
CA ALA A 46 -9.29 -48.87 -10.76
C ALA A 46 -9.58 -47.69 -11.71
N GLU A 47 -8.88 -47.59 -12.84
CA GLU A 47 -9.16 -46.58 -13.87
C GLU A 47 -10.54 -46.74 -14.50
N ALA A 48 -10.96 -47.97 -14.80
CA ALA A 48 -12.29 -48.25 -15.30
C ALA A 48 -13.37 -47.82 -14.30
N LEU A 49 -13.21 -48.17 -13.02
CA LEU A 49 -14.11 -47.76 -11.93
C LEU A 49 -14.15 -46.23 -11.74
N SER A 50 -13.00 -45.57 -11.87
CA SER A 50 -12.90 -44.11 -11.80
C SER A 50 -13.68 -43.43 -12.93
N LYS A 51 -13.60 -43.96 -14.16
CA LYS A 51 -14.35 -43.46 -15.31
C LYS A 51 -15.86 -43.71 -15.18
N GLU A 52 -16.26 -44.85 -14.64
CA GLU A 52 -17.66 -45.21 -14.45
C GLU A 52 -18.33 -44.38 -13.34
N THR A 53 -17.65 -44.23 -12.20
CA THR A 53 -18.22 -43.60 -11.00
C THR A 53 -17.96 -42.09 -10.93
N GLY A 54 -17.07 -41.56 -11.78
CA GLY A 54 -16.66 -40.15 -11.79
C GLY A 54 -15.73 -39.75 -10.63
N TRP A 55 -15.31 -40.71 -9.78
CA TRP A 55 -14.44 -40.44 -8.64
C TRP A 55 -12.97 -40.46 -9.02
N PRO A 56 -12.16 -39.50 -8.54
CA PRO A 56 -10.73 -39.49 -8.81
C PRO A 56 -10.01 -40.65 -8.12
N LEU A 57 -8.93 -41.11 -8.76
CA LEU A 57 -8.03 -42.10 -8.18
C LEU A 57 -7.27 -41.50 -6.99
N PRO A 58 -7.06 -42.28 -5.91
CA PRO A 58 -6.31 -41.83 -4.74
C PRO A 58 -4.85 -41.52 -5.05
N THR A 59 -4.29 -42.14 -6.10
CA THR A 59 -2.91 -41.94 -6.58
C THR A 59 -2.66 -40.56 -7.17
N VAL A 60 -3.71 -39.85 -7.58
CA VAL A 60 -3.62 -38.51 -8.18
C VAL A 60 -3.61 -37.41 -7.10
N GLY A 61 -3.94 -37.74 -5.85
CA GLY A 61 -4.03 -36.78 -4.75
C GLY A 61 -5.21 -35.80 -4.86
N LYS A 62 -6.21 -36.13 -5.70
CA LYS A 62 -7.43 -35.34 -5.90
C LYS A 62 -8.62 -35.99 -5.20
N MET A 63 -9.52 -35.16 -4.68
CA MET A 63 -10.75 -35.59 -3.98
C MET A 63 -11.93 -34.72 -4.42
N ILE A 64 -13.15 -35.28 -4.37
CA ILE A 64 -14.36 -34.47 -4.55
C ILE A 64 -14.58 -33.69 -3.26
N LEU A 65 -14.58 -32.36 -3.37
CA LEU A 65 -14.96 -31.47 -2.29
C LEU A 65 -16.43 -31.06 -2.46
N TYR A 66 -17.03 -30.64 -1.35
CA TYR A 66 -18.39 -30.10 -1.32
C TYR A 66 -18.33 -28.65 -0.87
N ASP A 67 -19.17 -27.80 -1.45
CA ASP A 67 -19.29 -26.42 -1.01
C ASP A 67 -19.93 -26.38 0.39
N GLY A 68 -19.21 -25.78 1.35
CA GLY A 68 -19.66 -25.66 2.74
C GLY A 68 -20.87 -24.75 2.94
N LYS A 69 -21.26 -23.96 1.93
CA LYS A 69 -22.47 -23.11 1.99
C LYS A 69 -23.72 -23.80 1.45
N THR A 70 -23.60 -24.52 0.33
CA THR A 70 -24.75 -25.10 -0.39
C THR A 70 -24.90 -26.61 -0.16
N GLY A 71 -23.79 -27.32 0.10
CA GLY A 71 -23.75 -28.78 0.20
C GLY A 71 -23.61 -29.50 -1.14
N GLU A 72 -23.50 -28.78 -2.26
CA GLU A 72 -23.31 -29.37 -3.59
C GLU A 72 -21.83 -29.71 -3.84
N PRO A 73 -21.53 -30.80 -4.59
CA PRO A 73 -20.17 -31.13 -4.98
C PRO A 73 -19.61 -30.14 -6.01
N TYR A 74 -18.30 -29.89 -5.97
CA TYR A 74 -17.64 -29.11 -7.04
C TYR A 74 -17.58 -29.88 -8.36
N ASP A 75 -17.63 -29.15 -9.49
CA ASP A 75 -17.63 -29.73 -10.85
C ASP A 75 -16.40 -30.60 -11.16
N GLN A 76 -15.25 -30.26 -10.57
CA GLN A 76 -13.98 -30.97 -10.78
C GLN A 76 -13.32 -31.34 -9.46
N PRO A 77 -12.65 -32.50 -9.38
CA PRO A 77 -11.96 -32.93 -8.17
C PRO A 77 -10.73 -32.05 -7.89
N VAL A 78 -10.56 -31.68 -6.62
CA VAL A 78 -9.56 -30.73 -6.14
C VAL A 78 -8.39 -31.47 -5.48
N THR A 79 -7.17 -31.00 -5.69
CA THR A 79 -5.99 -31.55 -5.00
C THR A 79 -6.02 -31.16 -3.53
N VAL A 80 -6.03 -32.15 -2.65
CA VAL A 80 -6.07 -31.95 -1.19
C VAL A 80 -4.85 -32.61 -0.58
N GLY A 81 -4.16 -31.90 0.29
CA GLY A 81 -2.96 -32.40 0.95
C GLY A 81 -2.65 -31.62 2.21
N VAL A 82 -1.63 -32.09 2.94
CA VAL A 82 -1.15 -31.43 4.15
C VAL A 82 0.06 -30.58 3.77
N ILE A 83 -0.06 -29.27 3.91
CA ILE A 83 1.01 -28.30 3.66
C ILE A 83 1.37 -27.64 4.98
N GLN A 84 2.66 -27.60 5.30
CA GLN A 84 3.17 -26.83 6.43
C GLN A 84 3.20 -25.35 6.05
N MET A 85 2.23 -24.57 6.52
CA MET A 85 2.18 -23.13 6.29
C MET A 85 3.01 -22.36 7.31
N MET A 86 3.75 -21.35 6.85
CA MET A 86 4.51 -20.43 7.70
C MET A 86 3.84 -19.06 7.75
N LYS A 87 3.76 -18.48 8.95
CA LYS A 87 3.30 -17.10 9.16
C LYS A 87 4.51 -16.17 9.16
N LEU A 88 4.63 -15.33 8.12
CA LEU A 88 5.69 -14.32 8.04
C LEU A 88 5.41 -13.15 9.00
N ALA A 89 6.46 -12.48 9.45
CA ALA A 89 6.40 -11.30 10.33
C ALA A 89 5.95 -10.01 9.59
N HIS A 90 4.97 -10.13 8.70
CA HIS A 90 4.39 -9.03 7.94
C HIS A 90 2.95 -8.81 8.35
N LEU A 91 2.76 -8.42 9.61
CA LEU A 91 1.43 -8.24 10.18
C LEU A 91 0.84 -6.90 9.74
N VAL A 92 -0.47 -6.89 9.50
CA VAL A 92 -1.22 -5.67 9.13
C VAL A 92 -1.18 -4.65 10.27
N GLU A 93 -1.25 -5.12 11.51
CA GLU A 93 -1.16 -4.29 12.73
C GLU A 93 0.09 -3.39 12.74
N ASP A 94 1.22 -3.93 12.29
CA ASP A 94 2.48 -3.19 12.19
C ASP A 94 2.50 -2.19 11.03
N LYS A 95 1.69 -2.42 9.99
CA LYS A 95 1.67 -1.62 8.75
C LYS A 95 0.61 -0.52 8.73
N VAL A 96 -0.48 -0.66 9.50
CA VAL A 96 -1.53 0.36 9.56
C VAL A 96 -0.97 1.62 10.22
N HIS A 97 -1.15 2.76 9.55
CA HIS A 97 -0.77 4.09 10.01
C HIS A 97 -1.66 5.13 9.36
N ALA A 98 -2.17 6.09 10.16
CA ALA A 98 -2.98 7.19 9.69
C ALA A 98 -2.57 8.48 10.41
N ARG A 99 -2.71 9.61 9.70
CA ARG A 99 -2.36 10.93 10.21
C ARG A 99 -3.40 11.95 9.74
N SER A 100 -3.88 12.77 10.67
CA SER A 100 -4.65 13.98 10.38
C SER A 100 -3.76 15.21 10.49
N THR A 101 -3.27 15.51 11.68
CA THR A 101 -2.26 16.54 11.99
C THR A 101 -1.11 15.89 12.77
N GLY A 102 0.01 16.61 12.95
CA GLY A 102 1.17 16.04 13.63
C GLY A 102 2.38 16.96 13.60
N PRO A 103 3.57 16.46 13.94
CA PRO A 103 4.80 17.24 13.91
C PRO A 103 5.25 17.57 12.48
N TYR A 104 5.97 18.68 12.36
CA TYR A 104 6.50 19.22 11.12
C TYR A 104 8.01 19.48 11.25
N SER A 105 8.71 19.44 10.12
CA SER A 105 10.12 19.80 10.02
C SER A 105 10.35 21.27 10.38
N LEU A 106 11.41 21.57 11.12
CA LEU A 106 11.76 22.94 11.51
C LEU A 106 12.12 23.81 10.30
N VAL A 107 12.78 23.23 9.30
CA VAL A 107 13.32 23.97 8.15
C VAL A 107 12.26 24.15 7.07
N THR A 108 11.75 23.04 6.53
CA THR A 108 10.83 23.06 5.38
C THR A 108 9.37 23.21 5.78
N GLN A 109 9.04 23.10 7.07
CA GLN A 109 7.66 23.12 7.59
C GLN A 109 6.74 22.02 7.03
N GLN A 110 7.31 21.01 6.35
CA GLN A 110 6.59 19.84 5.83
C GLN A 110 6.36 18.78 6.93
N PRO A 111 5.33 17.93 6.79
CA PRO A 111 5.12 16.77 7.67
C PRO A 111 6.37 15.89 7.80
N LEU A 112 6.69 15.45 9.02
CA LEU A 112 7.75 14.44 9.23
C LEU A 112 7.40 13.12 8.53
N GLY A 113 8.41 12.30 8.23
CA GLY A 113 8.25 10.99 7.60
C GLY A 113 8.23 9.82 8.59
N GLY A 114 7.52 8.76 8.25
CA GLY A 114 7.56 7.47 8.96
C GLY A 114 6.57 7.31 10.11
N LYS A 115 6.10 6.07 10.32
CA LYS A 115 5.10 5.70 11.35
C LYS A 115 5.54 6.09 12.76
N ALA A 116 6.81 5.88 13.11
CA ALA A 116 7.34 6.15 14.46
C ALA A 116 7.28 7.63 14.87
N GLN A 117 7.30 8.56 13.91
CA GLN A 117 7.25 10.01 14.16
C GLN A 117 5.85 10.59 13.93
N PHE A 118 4.84 9.72 13.82
CA PHE A 118 3.49 10.12 13.42
C PHE A 118 3.53 10.89 12.07
N GLY A 119 4.34 10.38 11.15
CA GLY A 119 4.67 11.03 9.89
C GLY A 119 3.55 11.03 8.86
N GLY A 120 3.62 11.96 7.90
CA GLY A 120 2.74 12.00 6.75
C GLY A 120 3.17 11.02 5.66
N GLN A 121 2.28 10.83 4.68
CA GLN A 121 2.61 10.11 3.46
C GLN A 121 3.33 11.04 2.49
N ARG A 122 4.30 10.49 1.75
CA ARG A 122 4.96 11.23 0.68
C ARG A 122 4.05 11.25 -0.53
N PHE A 123 3.59 12.44 -0.88
CA PHE A 123 3.01 12.70 -2.20
C PHE A 123 4.16 13.14 -3.11
N GLY A 124 4.58 12.26 -4.01
CA GLY A 124 5.77 12.43 -4.84
C GLY A 124 5.46 13.03 -6.22
N GLU A 125 6.51 13.13 -7.01
CA GLU A 125 6.47 13.68 -8.37
C GLU A 125 5.57 12.86 -9.31
N MET A 126 5.61 11.53 -9.21
CA MET A 126 4.76 10.66 -10.03
C MET A 126 3.27 10.81 -9.68
N GLU A 127 2.94 11.04 -8.41
CA GLU A 127 1.56 11.30 -8.00
C GLU A 127 1.08 12.70 -8.42
N VAL A 128 1.98 13.69 -8.45
CA VAL A 128 1.70 15.02 -9.03
C VAL A 128 1.33 14.88 -10.51
N TRP A 129 2.13 14.15 -11.30
CA TRP A 129 1.82 13.91 -12.72
C TRP A 129 0.47 13.24 -12.92
N ALA A 130 0.10 12.31 -12.04
CA ALA A 130 -1.21 11.68 -12.11
C ALA A 130 -2.34 12.72 -11.94
N LEU A 131 -2.26 13.62 -10.96
CA LEU A 131 -3.28 14.66 -10.77
C LEU A 131 -3.31 15.68 -11.90
N GLU A 132 -2.15 16.04 -12.45
CA GLU A 132 -2.04 16.92 -13.62
C GLU A 132 -2.71 16.29 -14.85
N ALA A 133 -2.49 15.00 -15.10
CA ALA A 133 -3.11 14.28 -16.20
C ALA A 133 -4.64 14.21 -16.07
N TYR A 134 -5.16 14.12 -14.85
CA TYR A 134 -6.60 14.21 -14.58
C TYR A 134 -7.16 15.65 -14.66
N GLY A 135 -6.31 16.68 -14.70
CA GLY A 135 -6.73 18.07 -14.62
C GLY A 135 -7.25 18.48 -13.24
N ALA A 136 -6.86 17.77 -12.17
CA ALA A 136 -7.32 18.01 -10.81
C ALA A 136 -6.56 19.16 -10.11
N ALA A 137 -6.64 20.37 -10.68
CA ALA A 137 -5.85 21.53 -10.27
C ALA A 137 -6.06 21.91 -8.78
N TYR A 138 -7.31 21.95 -8.30
CA TYR A 138 -7.61 22.29 -6.91
C TYR A 138 -7.09 21.25 -5.92
N THR A 139 -7.20 19.97 -6.25
CA THR A 139 -6.67 18.88 -5.41
C THR A 139 -5.15 18.95 -5.35
N LEU A 140 -4.49 19.19 -6.47
CA LEU A 140 -3.04 19.34 -6.53
C LEU A 140 -2.59 20.55 -5.70
N GLN A 141 -3.24 21.70 -5.87
CA GLN A 141 -2.95 22.91 -5.10
C GLN A 141 -3.11 22.66 -3.60
N GLU A 142 -4.20 22.02 -3.18
CA GLU A 142 -4.46 21.70 -1.77
C GLU A 142 -3.38 20.78 -1.18
N MET A 143 -2.96 19.75 -1.92
CA MET A 143 -1.91 18.82 -1.51
C MET A 143 -0.54 19.49 -1.34
N LEU A 144 -0.20 20.43 -2.23
CA LEU A 144 1.10 21.12 -2.22
C LEU A 144 1.17 22.27 -1.21
N THR A 145 0.03 22.79 -0.73
CA THR A 145 -0.03 23.99 0.12
C THR A 145 -0.57 23.68 1.52
N VAL A 146 -1.89 23.77 1.72
CA VAL A 146 -2.56 23.70 3.03
C VAL A 146 -2.39 22.35 3.74
N LYS A 147 -2.18 21.25 2.98
CA LYS A 147 -1.88 19.92 3.52
C LYS A 147 -0.38 19.65 3.74
N SER A 148 0.49 20.55 3.31
CA SER A 148 1.95 20.39 3.36
C SER A 148 2.61 21.45 4.25
N ASP A 149 3.01 22.59 3.66
CA ASP A 149 3.95 23.53 4.28
C ASP A 149 3.46 24.99 4.32
N ASP A 150 2.20 25.27 3.95
CA ASP A 150 1.59 26.56 4.24
C ASP A 150 1.22 26.66 5.74
N VAL A 151 2.14 27.25 6.51
CA VAL A 151 2.02 27.37 7.97
C VAL A 151 0.77 28.13 8.40
N GLN A 152 0.40 29.19 7.69
CA GLN A 152 -0.78 30.00 8.02
C GLN A 152 -2.04 29.35 7.45
N GLY A 153 -1.98 28.87 6.21
CA GLY A 153 -3.09 28.21 5.53
C GLY A 153 -3.58 26.96 6.25
N ARG A 154 -2.67 26.12 6.78
CA ARG A 154 -3.07 24.89 7.49
C ARG A 154 -3.86 25.15 8.77
N VAL A 155 -3.48 26.19 9.53
CA VAL A 155 -4.19 26.56 10.77
C VAL A 155 -5.58 27.09 10.45
N LYS A 156 -5.66 28.03 9.48
CA LYS A 156 -6.94 28.58 9.02
C LYS A 156 -7.86 27.50 8.43
N THR A 157 -7.30 26.57 7.66
CA THR A 157 -8.06 25.45 7.06
C THR A 157 -8.60 24.54 8.15
N TYR A 158 -7.80 24.22 9.17
CA TYR A 158 -8.27 23.42 10.30
C TYR A 158 -9.41 24.12 11.04
N GLU A 159 -9.28 25.43 11.34
CA GLU A 159 -10.34 26.21 11.97
C GLU A 159 -11.62 26.28 11.12
N ALA A 160 -11.48 26.48 9.81
CA ALA A 160 -12.60 26.53 8.88
C ALA A 160 -13.36 25.19 8.85
N ILE A 161 -12.64 24.06 8.81
CA ILE A 161 -13.24 22.71 8.86
C ILE A 161 -14.02 22.51 10.17
N VAL A 162 -13.46 22.93 11.32
CA VAL A 162 -14.13 22.80 12.62
C VAL A 162 -15.38 23.68 12.71
N LYS A 163 -15.36 24.86 12.10
CA LYS A 163 -16.49 25.81 12.09
C LYS A 163 -17.52 25.53 10.99
N GLY A 164 -17.19 24.69 10.01
CA GLY A 164 -18.00 24.49 8.81
C GLY A 164 -17.98 25.68 7.85
N GLU A 165 -16.94 26.50 7.90
CA GLU A 165 -16.74 27.65 7.01
C GLU A 165 -16.01 27.22 5.72
N PRO A 166 -16.18 27.95 4.61
CA PRO A 166 -15.43 27.67 3.40
C PRO A 166 -13.93 27.81 3.61
N ILE A 167 -13.15 26.91 3.01
CA ILE A 167 -11.69 26.95 3.06
C ILE A 167 -11.19 28.17 2.27
N GLY A 168 -10.34 28.99 2.88
CA GLY A 168 -9.75 30.16 2.24
C GLY A 168 -8.72 29.80 1.16
N GLU A 169 -8.32 30.79 0.37
CA GLU A 169 -7.31 30.59 -0.67
C GLU A 169 -5.94 30.23 -0.07
N PRO A 170 -5.24 29.24 -0.64
CA PRO A 170 -3.90 28.86 -0.17
C PRO A 170 -2.86 29.96 -0.37
N GLY A 171 -1.91 30.04 0.57
CA GLY A 171 -0.77 30.94 0.48
C GLY A 171 0.43 30.34 -0.25
N ILE A 172 1.56 31.06 -0.18
CA ILE A 172 2.83 30.65 -0.76
C ILE A 172 3.52 29.61 0.14
N PRO A 173 3.89 28.42 -0.38
CA PRO A 173 4.63 27.37 0.32
C PRO A 173 5.88 27.87 1.06
N ALA A 174 6.11 27.34 2.26
CA ALA A 174 7.32 27.66 3.02
C ALA A 174 8.59 27.17 2.30
N SER A 175 8.55 26.00 1.66
CA SER A 175 9.65 25.44 0.87
C SER A 175 10.12 26.38 -0.26
N PHE A 176 9.18 27.02 -0.97
CA PHE A 176 9.52 28.01 -1.99
C PHE A 176 10.24 29.23 -1.40
N ARG A 177 9.83 29.70 -0.22
CA ARG A 177 10.51 30.80 0.48
C ARG A 177 11.93 30.42 0.89
N VAL A 178 12.14 29.17 1.31
CA VAL A 178 13.47 28.64 1.64
C VAL A 178 14.34 28.59 0.38
N LEU A 179 13.81 28.09 -0.74
CA LEU A 179 14.51 28.06 -2.03
C LEU A 179 15.01 29.45 -2.46
N VAL A 180 14.14 30.47 -2.42
CA VAL A 180 14.53 31.85 -2.79
C VAL A 180 15.68 32.36 -1.91
N ARG A 181 15.65 32.05 -0.61
CA ARG A 181 16.72 32.45 0.32
C ARG A 181 18.01 31.70 0.10
N GLU A 182 17.94 30.42 -0.25
CA GLU A 182 19.13 29.64 -0.59
C GLU A 182 19.80 30.21 -1.84
N LEU A 183 19.03 30.58 -2.86
CA LEU A 183 19.58 31.26 -4.05
C LEU A 183 20.19 32.63 -3.71
N GLN A 184 19.52 33.44 -2.88
CA GLN A 184 20.05 34.72 -2.41
C GLN A 184 21.34 34.57 -1.59
N SER A 185 21.47 33.49 -0.81
CA SER A 185 22.68 33.21 -0.03
C SER A 185 23.90 32.91 -0.90
N LEU A 186 23.68 32.47 -2.16
CA LEU A 186 24.72 32.26 -3.16
C LEU A 186 25.13 33.57 -3.87
N GLY A 187 24.51 34.70 -3.53
CA GLY A 187 24.74 36.00 -4.18
C GLY A 187 23.91 36.20 -5.45
N LEU A 188 22.87 35.39 -5.69
CA LEU A 188 21.93 35.60 -6.78
C LEU A 188 20.81 36.54 -6.36
N GLU A 189 20.57 37.61 -7.12
CA GLU A 189 19.43 38.49 -6.90
C GLU A 189 18.18 37.84 -7.50
N VAL A 190 17.35 37.26 -6.63
CA VAL A 190 16.07 36.64 -7.00
C VAL A 190 14.94 37.41 -6.35
N GLU A 191 14.07 37.98 -7.18
CA GLU A 191 12.89 38.74 -6.77
C GLU A 191 11.65 38.18 -7.46
N VAL A 192 10.50 38.20 -6.75
CA VAL A 192 9.21 37.84 -7.33
C VAL A 192 8.47 39.12 -7.63
N ILE A 193 8.22 39.35 -8.92
CA ILE A 193 7.53 40.53 -9.44
C ILE A 193 6.11 40.10 -9.77
N THR A 194 5.14 40.82 -9.24
CA THR A 194 3.72 40.66 -9.57
C THR A 194 3.38 41.42 -10.84
N ASP A 195 2.23 41.12 -11.46
CA ASP A 195 1.79 41.79 -12.69
C ASP A 195 1.61 43.33 -12.52
N SER A 196 1.41 43.80 -11.28
CA SER A 196 1.37 45.22 -10.94
C SER A 196 2.74 45.89 -10.83
N GLY A 197 3.84 45.15 -11.02
CA GLY A 197 5.20 45.62 -10.84
C GLY A 197 5.66 45.70 -9.38
N GLU A 198 4.87 45.18 -8.44
CA GLU A 198 5.26 45.14 -7.03
C GLU A 198 6.20 43.96 -6.77
N ILE A 199 7.30 44.25 -6.07
CA ILE A 199 8.30 43.25 -5.67
C ILE A 199 7.88 42.63 -4.33
N LEU A 200 7.56 41.34 -4.36
CA LEU A 200 7.26 40.54 -3.17
C LEU A 200 8.55 40.16 -2.45
N ARG A 201 8.75 40.73 -1.25
CA ARG A 201 9.90 40.43 -0.39
C ARG A 201 9.62 39.30 0.59
N PHE A 202 10.36 38.20 0.50
CA PHE A 202 10.22 37.05 1.39
C PHE A 202 11.03 37.18 2.69
N GLY A 203 10.53 37.93 3.69
CA GLY A 203 11.16 37.92 5.01
C GLY A 203 10.55 38.81 6.09
N LYS A 204 11.28 38.97 7.22
CA LYS A 204 10.87 39.79 8.38
C LYS A 204 10.56 41.26 8.01
N GLU A 205 11.00 41.72 6.84
CA GLU A 205 10.64 43.04 6.32
C GLU A 205 9.20 43.14 5.84
N ALA A 206 8.54 42.04 5.47
CA ALA A 206 7.12 42.02 5.11
C ALA A 206 6.20 42.27 6.34
N GLU A 207 6.66 41.92 7.55
CA GLU A 207 5.92 42.16 8.80
C GLU A 207 6.24 43.52 9.44
N ARG A 208 7.27 44.23 8.96
CA ARG A 208 7.54 45.61 9.40
C ARG A 208 6.55 46.54 8.71
N THR A 209 5.34 46.66 9.26
CA THR A 209 4.53 47.86 9.07
C THR A 209 5.42 49.06 9.38
N ARG A 210 5.82 49.82 8.35
CA ARG A 210 6.55 51.06 8.55
C ARG A 210 5.68 51.91 9.49
N PRO A 211 6.19 52.31 10.67
CA PRO A 211 5.42 53.21 11.52
C PRO A 211 5.06 54.45 10.69
N PRO A 212 3.84 54.98 10.81
CA PRO A 212 3.49 56.21 10.11
C PRO A 212 4.54 57.26 10.44
N LYS A 213 5.06 57.95 9.43
CA LYS A 213 5.98 59.07 9.63
C LYS A 213 5.21 60.18 10.34
N LEU A 214 5.17 60.13 11.67
CA LEU A 214 4.81 61.27 12.50
C LEU A 214 5.91 62.31 12.26
N GLY A 215 5.60 63.37 11.52
CA GLY A 215 6.52 64.46 11.15
C GLY A 215 7.00 65.29 12.36
N LEU A 216 7.62 64.63 13.33
CA LEU A 216 8.16 65.19 14.58
C LEU A 216 9.70 65.26 14.54
N GLY A 217 10.32 65.03 13.38
CA GLY A 217 11.76 65.16 13.19
C GLY A 217 12.16 66.61 12.97
N LEU A 218 13.33 67.02 13.50
CA LEU A 218 13.90 68.36 13.34
C LEU A 218 13.98 68.84 11.86
N LEU A 219 14.01 67.89 10.92
CA LEU A 219 14.07 68.12 9.47
C LEU A 219 12.73 68.47 8.81
N SER A 220 11.59 68.38 9.53
CA SER A 220 10.30 68.84 9.00
C SER A 220 10.03 70.33 9.23
N PHE A 221 10.94 71.03 9.91
CA PHE A 221 10.86 72.48 10.16
C PHE A 221 11.76 73.32 9.24
N SER A 222 12.62 72.71 8.42
CA SER A 222 13.31 73.43 7.34
C SER A 222 12.50 73.28 6.05
N GLY A 223 11.57 74.20 5.84
CA GLY A 223 10.67 74.23 4.69
C GLY A 223 11.31 74.79 3.40
N GLU A 224 10.45 74.78 2.37
CA GLU A 224 10.59 75.32 1.00
C GLU A 224 11.50 74.59 0.01
#